data_AF-A0A1G2IBQ1-F1
#
_entry.id   AF-A0A1G2IBQ1-F1
#
_cell.length_a   1.000
_cell.length_b   1.000
_cell.length_c   1.000
_cell.angle_alpha   90.00
_cell.angle_beta   90.00
_cell.angle_gamma   90.00
#
_symmetry.space_group_name_H-M   'P 1'
#
loop_
_entity.id
_entity.type
_entity.pdbx_description
1 polymer ?
#
loop_
_entity_poly.entity_id
_entity_poly.type
_entity_poly.pdbx_seq_one_letter_code
_entity_poly.pdbx_strand_id
1 'polypeptide(L)'
;MIMISKEQFLEEHNKLSPLKLQATLAMLDKFKEEKKPLLKDDCWCLDKLRIPFILWLTSLPEKRAKSGKKSKKEEKFKNYPETHYD
;
A
#
# COMPACT_ATOMS: atom_id res chain seq x y z
N MET A 1 -20.51 -2.36 11.36
CA MET A 1 -19.63 -1.29 10.84
C MET A 1 -19.32 -0.36 11.98
N ILE A 2 -18.08 -0.35 12.43
CA ILE A 2 -17.64 0.56 13.48
C ILE A 2 -17.14 1.82 12.78
N MET A 3 -17.75 2.96 13.11
CA MET A 3 -17.21 4.28 12.77
C MET A 3 -16.26 4.67 13.88
N ILE A 4 -15.04 5.00 13.50
CA ILE A 4 -13.97 5.34 14.43
C ILE A 4 -13.42 6.72 14.09
N SER A 5 -12.64 7.31 14.99
CA SER A 5 -11.92 8.53 14.66
C SER A 5 -10.79 8.23 13.65
N LYS A 6 -10.28 9.29 13.01
CA LYS A 6 -9.12 9.19 12.10
C LYS A 6 -7.90 8.62 12.82
N GLU A 7 -7.68 9.04 14.06
CA GLU A 7 -6.56 8.61 14.92
C GLU A 7 -6.69 7.13 15.27
N GLN A 8 -7.89 6.70 15.66
CA GLN A 8 -8.19 5.30 15.94
C GLN A 8 -8.01 4.43 14.68
N PHE A 9 -8.43 4.91 13.52
CA PHE A 9 -8.20 4.20 12.25
C PHE A 9 -6.70 4.02 11.97
N LEU A 10 -5.90 5.06 12.22
CA LEU A 10 -4.46 5.01 12.04
C LEU A 10 -3.82 3.99 12.97
N GLU A 11 -4.20 4.00 14.25
CA GLU A 11 -3.66 3.10 15.27
C GLU A 11 -3.97 1.64 14.93
N GLU A 12 -5.23 1.33 14.64
CA GLU A 12 -5.64 -0.03 14.26
C GLU A 12 -5.01 -0.49 12.93
N HIS A 13 -4.90 0.40 11.94
CA HIS A 13 -4.20 0.10 10.70
C HIS A 13 -2.73 -0.21 10.95
N ASN A 14 -2.02 0.64 11.71
CA ASN A 14 -0.58 0.50 11.96
C ASN A 14 -0.25 -0.72 12.83
N LYS A 15 -1.09 -1.03 13.81
CA LYS A 15 -0.97 -2.22 14.67
C LYS A 15 -1.00 -3.52 13.86
N LEU A 16 -1.82 -3.56 12.81
CA LEU A 16 -1.99 -4.73 11.94
C LEU A 16 -1.12 -4.68 10.68
N SER A 17 -0.37 -3.61 10.45
CA SER A 17 0.42 -3.41 9.25
C SER A 17 1.91 -3.68 9.48
N PRO A 18 2.60 -4.31 8.52
CA PRO A 18 4.06 -4.41 8.58
C PRO A 18 4.68 -3.00 8.51
N LEU A 19 5.91 -2.84 9.01
CA LEU A 19 6.63 -1.55 9.05
C LEU A 19 6.58 -0.77 7.72
N LYS A 20 6.67 -1.47 6.59
CA LYS A 20 6.63 -0.88 5.23
C LYS A 20 5.26 -0.31 4.81
N LEU A 21 4.18 -0.66 5.51
CA LEU A 21 2.82 -0.21 5.25
C LEU A 21 2.23 0.59 6.42
N GLN A 22 3.05 0.90 7.43
CA GLN A 22 2.65 1.86 8.44
C GLN A 22 2.51 3.23 7.81
N ALA A 23 1.44 3.91 8.20
CA ALA A 23 1.10 5.22 7.70
C ALA A 23 1.24 6.28 8.79
N THR A 24 1.17 7.54 8.37
CA THR A 24 1.09 8.70 9.26
C THR A 24 -0.23 9.44 9.06
N LEU A 25 -0.60 10.31 10.00
CA LEU A 25 -1.80 11.14 9.89
C LEU A 25 -1.83 11.95 8.58
N ALA A 26 -0.67 12.47 8.14
CA ALA A 26 -0.56 13.22 6.90
C ALA A 26 -0.85 12.36 5.65
N MET A 27 -0.60 11.05 5.70
CA MET A 27 -0.96 10.13 4.61
C MET A 27 -2.47 9.89 4.58
N LEU A 28 -3.13 9.86 5.74
CA LEU A 28 -4.59 9.79 5.81
C LEU A 28 -5.26 11.05 5.26
N ASP A 29 -4.69 12.24 5.52
CA ASP A 29 -5.18 13.49 4.93
C ASP A 29 -5.08 13.47 3.41
N LYS A 30 -3.92 13.08 2.88
CA LYS A 30 -3.73 12.95 1.43
C LYS A 30 -4.67 11.93 0.81
N PHE A 31 -4.85 10.78 1.44
CA PHE A 31 -5.81 9.78 0.99
C PHE A 31 -7.23 10.36 0.93
N LYS A 32 -7.65 11.10 1.97
CA LYS A 32 -8.95 11.77 1.98
C LYS A 32 -9.06 12.83 0.89
N GLU A 33 -8.01 13.60 0.63
CA GLU A 33 -7.98 14.62 -0.43
C GLU A 33 -8.07 14.02 -1.84
N GLU A 34 -7.32 12.95 -2.11
CA GLU A 34 -7.28 12.29 -3.41
C GLU A 34 -8.51 11.41 -3.67
N LYS A 35 -9.09 10.85 -2.61
CA LYS A 35 -10.24 9.93 -2.67
C LYS A 35 -11.49 10.52 -2.04
N LYS A 36 -11.65 11.85 -2.05
CA LYS A 36 -12.86 12.56 -1.57
C LYS A 36 -14.18 11.89 -2.00
N PRO A 37 -14.35 11.41 -3.26
CA PRO A 37 -15.61 10.77 -3.65
C PRO A 37 -15.94 9.47 -2.89
N LEU A 38 -14.93 8.79 -2.34
CA LEU A 38 -15.08 7.52 -1.62
C LEU A 38 -15.35 7.71 -0.12
N LEU A 39 -15.06 8.88 0.43
CA LEU A 39 -15.28 9.20 1.85
C LEU A 39 -16.44 10.19 1.95
N LYS A 40 -17.64 9.69 2.29
CA LYS A 40 -18.72 10.56 2.77
C LYS A 40 -18.28 11.16 4.10
N ASP A 41 -18.48 12.47 4.25
CA ASP A 41 -17.92 13.34 5.29
C ASP A 41 -17.57 12.65 6.62
N ASP A 42 -16.29 12.74 6.98
CA ASP A 42 -15.66 12.35 8.27
C ASP A 42 -15.91 10.94 8.82
N CYS A 43 -16.58 10.07 8.07
CA CYS A 43 -16.79 8.69 8.48
C CYS A 43 -15.56 7.82 8.16
N TRP A 44 -14.68 7.63 9.15
CA TRP A 44 -13.62 6.62 9.08
C TRP A 44 -14.17 5.25 9.48
N CYS A 45 -14.38 4.37 8.50
CA CYS A 45 -14.83 3.00 8.73
C CYS A 45 -13.69 2.03 8.43
N LEU A 46 -13.23 1.29 9.45
CA LEU A 46 -12.10 0.36 9.31
C LEU A 46 -12.39 -0.70 8.21
N ASP A 47 -13.57 -1.31 8.26
CA ASP A 47 -13.97 -2.39 7.34
C ASP A 47 -13.99 -1.95 5.87
N LYS A 48 -14.40 -0.70 5.62
CA LYS A 48 -14.55 -0.16 4.26
C LYS A 48 -13.29 0.48 3.71
N LEU A 49 -12.56 1.21 4.56
CA LEU A 49 -11.49 2.09 4.11
C LEU A 49 -10.11 1.44 4.21
N ARG A 50 -9.93 0.41 5.03
CA ARG A 50 -8.61 -0.20 5.22
C ARG A 50 -8.04 -0.79 3.92
N ILE A 51 -8.85 -1.54 3.16
CA ILE A 51 -8.40 -2.12 1.88
C ILE A 51 -8.12 -1.03 0.83
N PRO A 52 -9.03 -0.07 0.56
CA PRO A 52 -8.74 1.06 -0.31
C PRO A 52 -7.50 1.86 0.10
N PHE A 53 -7.29 2.03 1.41
CA PHE A 53 -6.14 2.75 1.94
C PHE A 53 -4.84 1.99 1.70
N ILE A 54 -4.79 0.67 1.94
CA ILE A 54 -3.62 -0.17 1.61
C ILE A 54 -3.33 -0.14 0.11
N LEU A 55 -4.35 -0.23 -0.72
CA LEU A 55 -4.19 -0.17 -2.18
C LEU A 55 -3.63 1.19 -2.62
N TRP A 56 -4.11 2.28 -2.02
CA TRP A 56 -3.56 3.61 -2.26
C TRP A 56 -2.11 3.73 -1.76
N LEU A 57 -1.80 3.27 -0.55
CA LEU A 57 -0.43 3.27 0.01
C LEU A 57 0.56 2.52 -0.89
N THR A 58 0.16 1.37 -1.41
CA THR A 58 1.00 0.56 -2.31
C THR A 58 1.12 1.15 -3.72
N SER A 59 0.18 2.00 -4.12
CA SER A 59 0.25 2.74 -5.38
C SER A 59 1.15 3.97 -5.32
N LEU A 60 1.47 4.46 -4.12
CA LEU A 60 2.37 5.60 -3.97
C LEU A 60 3.76 5.21 -4.52
N PRO A 61 4.37 6.07 -5.35
CA PRO A 61 5.73 5.85 -5.78
C PRO A 61 6.59 5.81 -4.53
N GLU A 62 7.20 4.66 -4.27
CA GLU A 62 8.17 4.49 -3.20
C GLU A 62 9.20 5.59 -3.39
N LYS A 63 9.17 6.63 -2.54
CA LYS A 63 10.25 7.61 -2.47
C LYS A 63 11.43 6.79 -2.00
N ARG A 64 12.15 6.23 -2.96
CA ARG A 64 13.28 5.33 -2.76
C ARG A 64 14.28 6.09 -1.87
N ALA A 65 14.22 5.85 -0.57
CA ALA A 65 15.45 5.79 0.18
C ALA A 65 16.30 4.77 -0.59
N LYS A 66 17.41 5.24 -1.15
CA LYS A 66 18.27 4.45 -2.03
C LYS A 66 18.85 3.28 -1.23
N SER A 67 18.14 2.16 -1.18
CA SER A 67 18.71 0.87 -0.79
C SER A 67 18.43 -0.12 -1.90
N GLY A 68 19.39 -0.21 -2.83
CA GLY A 68 19.62 -1.37 -3.69
C GLY A 68 18.52 -1.71 -4.70
N LYS A 69 18.54 -1.06 -5.87
CA LYS A 69 18.07 -1.74 -7.10
C LYS A 69 18.98 -2.95 -7.32
N LYS A 70 18.58 -4.14 -6.85
CA LYS A 70 19.12 -5.38 -7.44
C LYS A 70 18.49 -5.50 -8.82
N SER A 71 19.29 -5.18 -9.84
CA SER A 71 19.03 -5.51 -11.23
C SER A 71 18.49 -6.94 -11.30
N LYS A 72 17.37 -7.16 -12.00
CA LYS A 72 16.97 -8.49 -12.45
C LYS A 72 18.16 -9.04 -13.23
N LYS A 73 18.98 -9.90 -12.63
CA LYS A 73 19.76 -10.85 -13.42
C LYS A 73 18.71 -11.80 -13.97
N GLU A 74 18.70 -11.95 -15.29
CA GLU A 74 18.04 -13.08 -15.92
C GLU A 74 18.53 -14.34 -15.21
N GLU A 75 17.63 -14.98 -14.44
CA GLU A 75 17.88 -16.32 -13.92
C GLU A 75 17.87 -17.26 -15.12
N LYS A 76 19.05 -17.41 -15.75
CA LYS A 76 19.29 -18.54 -16.64
C LYS A 76 19.19 -19.80 -15.79
N PHE A 77 18.05 -20.47 -15.86
CA PHE A 77 17.88 -21.81 -15.32
C PHE A 77 18.83 -22.73 -16.08
N LYS A 78 19.95 -23.10 -15.46
CA LYS A 78 21.04 -23.88 -16.09
C LYS A 78 20.61 -25.23 -16.69
N ASN A 79 19.39 -25.69 -16.40
CA ASN A 79 18.87 -27.00 -16.80
C ASN A 79 17.53 -26.91 -17.54
N TYR A 80 17.12 -25.75 -18.07
CA TYR A 80 15.89 -25.66 -18.84
C TYR A 80 16.21 -25.85 -20.34
N PRO A 81 15.60 -26.83 -21.03
CA PRO A 81 15.83 -27.03 -22.46
C PRO A 81 15.27 -25.82 -23.22
N GLU A 82 16.12 -25.16 -24.01
CA GLU A 82 15.70 -24.07 -24.88
C GLU A 82 14.95 -24.65 -26.10
N THR A 83 13.66 -24.35 -26.21
CA THR A 83 12.88 -24.74 -27.41
C THR A 83 13.23 -23.80 -28.55
N HIS A 84 13.92 -24.33 -29.56
CA HIS A 84 14.12 -23.66 -30.84
C HIS A 84 13.04 -24.19 -31.79
N TYR A 85 12.29 -23.27 -32.40
CA TYR A 85 11.42 -23.60 -33.53
C TYR A 85 12.18 -23.21 -34.80
N ASP A 86 12.38 -24.19 -35.69
CA ASP A 86 12.91 -23.97 -37.05
C ASP A 86 11.87 -23.28 -37.96
#